data_AF-W7S9Y1-F1
#
_entry.id   AF-W7S9Y1-F1
#
_cell.length_a   1.000
_cell.length_b   1.000
_cell.length_c   1.000
_cell.angle_alpha   90.00
_cell.angle_beta   90.00
_cell.angle_gamma   90.00
#
_symmetry.space_group_name_H-M   'P 1'
#
loop_
_entity.id
_entity.type
_entity.pdbx_description
1 polymer ?
#
loop_
_entity_poly.entity_id
_entity_poly.type
_entity_poly.pdbx_seq_one_letter_code
_entity_poly.pdbx_strand_id
1 'polypeptide(L)'
;AGVLGGRGPEAGRDGREEAGGVRVSTAAGGEGRHRGMAGARAYDRIIATCAVPSVPSAWIGQVAEGGKVLVDVKVNTGAGNLVLLTRHEDRLEGRFTKRWAAFMGMRHDVQTVKTVESPKAAGERQRTTTAPRRPWDDHREVWFLAGLGLPKEIRYGYVLDPATREPTASMLRAPDGSWCEVGDGGVREAGPTPLWAEVERAYRTWRDWGEPGWERLGLTVTPDGQWWWLDEPSRVVGSDR
;
A
#
# COMPACT_ATOMS: atom_id res chain seq x y z
N ALA A 1 -5.17 -36.09 11.21
CA ALA A 1 -5.27 -36.92 9.99
C ALA A 1 -6.72 -36.89 9.53
N GLY A 2 -6.96 -36.51 8.27
CA GLY A 2 -8.30 -36.43 7.68
C GLY A 2 -8.29 -35.50 6.47
N VAL A 3 -8.14 -36.07 5.28
CA VAL A 3 -8.26 -35.41 3.98
C VAL A 3 -9.60 -35.81 3.38
N LEU A 4 -10.44 -34.83 2.99
CA LEU A 4 -11.49 -34.88 1.95
C LEU A 4 -11.71 -33.40 1.56
N GLY A 5 -11.73 -32.91 0.31
CA GLY A 5 -12.01 -33.55 -0.97
C GLY A 5 -13.13 -32.77 -1.68
N GLY A 6 -12.80 -31.60 -2.27
CA GLY A 6 -13.46 -30.85 -3.36
C GLY A 6 -14.99 -30.63 -3.44
N ARG A 7 -15.42 -29.36 -3.56
CA ARG A 7 -16.24 -28.77 -4.67
C ARG A 7 -16.84 -27.39 -4.31
N GLY A 8 -16.76 -26.44 -5.25
CA GLY A 8 -17.71 -25.32 -5.40
C GLY A 8 -17.27 -23.94 -4.86
N PRO A 9 -17.73 -22.82 -5.46
CA PRO A 9 -17.33 -21.48 -5.05
C PRO A 9 -17.97 -21.16 -3.69
N GLU A 10 -17.16 -21.07 -2.64
CA GLU A 10 -17.65 -20.66 -1.32
C GLU A 10 -17.97 -19.15 -1.36
N ALA A 11 -19.26 -18.84 -1.26
CA ALA A 11 -19.71 -17.54 -0.79
C ALA A 11 -19.07 -17.27 0.58
N GLY A 12 -18.55 -16.07 0.79
CA GLY A 12 -17.89 -15.66 2.02
C GLY A 12 -18.76 -15.97 3.23
N ARG A 13 -18.22 -16.74 4.19
CA ARG A 13 -18.89 -17.03 5.45
C ARG A 13 -18.49 -15.97 6.46
N ASP A 14 -19.44 -15.13 6.83
CA ASP A 14 -19.34 -14.30 8.02
C ASP A 14 -19.47 -15.18 9.28
N GLY A 15 -18.60 -14.95 10.25
CA GLY A 15 -18.55 -15.71 11.50
C GLY A 15 -18.44 -14.82 12.73
N ARG A 16 -19.05 -15.25 13.83
CA ARG A 16 -18.83 -14.70 15.18
C ARG A 16 -18.36 -15.80 16.09
N GLU A 17 -17.23 -15.58 16.74
CA GLU A 17 -16.68 -16.49 17.75
C GLU A 17 -16.27 -15.68 18.99
N GLU A 18 -16.55 -16.24 20.17
CA GLU A 18 -16.04 -15.72 21.44
C GLU A 18 -14.91 -16.63 21.91
N ALA A 19 -13.68 -16.10 21.87
CA ALA A 19 -12.51 -16.75 22.43
C ALA A 19 -11.95 -15.88 23.56
N GLY A 20 -11.96 -16.40 24.79
CA GLY A 20 -11.29 -15.76 25.94
C GLY A 20 -11.81 -14.36 26.32
N GLY A 21 -13.08 -14.06 26.09
CA GLY A 21 -13.67 -12.73 26.37
C GLY A 21 -13.41 -11.67 25.30
N VAL A 22 -12.78 -12.04 24.18
CA VAL A 22 -12.62 -11.19 23.00
C VAL A 22 -13.63 -11.64 21.94
N ARG A 23 -14.51 -10.73 21.53
CA ARG A 23 -15.41 -10.95 20.39
C ARG A 23 -14.63 -10.75 19.10
N VAL A 24 -14.49 -11.83 18.33
CA VAL A 24 -13.89 -11.79 16.99
C VAL A 24 -15.02 -11.85 15.97
N SER A 25 -15.12 -10.79 15.16
CA SER A 25 -15.98 -10.77 13.97
C SER A 25 -15.10 -10.79 12.73
N THR A 26 -15.30 -11.79 11.88
CA THR A 26 -14.59 -11.94 10.60
C THR A 26 -15.54 -11.66 9.45
N ALA A 27 -15.36 -10.51 8.77
CA ALA A 27 -16.08 -10.20 7.55
C ALA A 27 -15.26 -10.69 6.34
N ALA A 28 -15.81 -11.61 5.57
CA ALA A 28 -15.13 -12.18 4.40
C ALA A 28 -15.85 -11.79 3.10
N GLY A 29 -15.25 -10.89 2.31
CA GLY A 29 -15.74 -10.56 0.97
C GLY A 29 -15.68 -9.06 0.62
N GLY A 30 -15.86 -8.75 -0.67
CA GLY A 30 -15.81 -7.38 -1.20
C GLY A 30 -16.81 -6.40 -0.59
N GLU A 31 -17.92 -6.87 0.00
CA GLU A 31 -18.88 -6.02 0.72
C GLU A 31 -18.40 -5.61 2.12
N GLY A 32 -17.55 -6.43 2.77
CA GLY A 32 -16.93 -6.11 4.06
C GLY A 32 -16.04 -4.87 4.01
N ARG A 33 -15.50 -4.54 2.83
CA ARG A 33 -14.76 -3.31 2.54
C ARG A 33 -15.62 -2.06 2.73
N HIS A 34 -16.88 -2.06 2.33
CA HIS A 34 -17.70 -0.85 2.31
C HIS A 34 -18.64 -0.73 3.52
N ARG A 35 -19.15 -1.87 4.00
CA ARG A 35 -20.20 -1.88 5.03
C ARG A 35 -19.71 -2.33 6.39
N GLY A 36 -18.60 -3.06 6.47
CA GLY A 36 -18.26 -3.86 7.65
C GLY A 36 -19.44 -4.73 8.12
N MET A 37 -19.34 -5.34 9.31
CA MET A 37 -20.48 -6.05 9.90
C MET A 37 -21.19 -5.13 10.88
N ALA A 38 -22.36 -4.60 10.49
CA ALA A 38 -23.24 -3.89 11.40
C ALA A 38 -23.72 -4.85 12.51
N GLY A 39 -23.06 -4.81 13.66
CA GLY A 39 -23.50 -5.47 14.90
C GLY A 39 -24.30 -4.51 15.78
N ALA A 40 -25.10 -5.04 16.70
CA ALA A 40 -25.87 -4.24 17.65
C ALA A 40 -25.00 -3.38 18.60
N ARG A 41 -23.68 -3.60 18.65
CA ARG A 41 -22.72 -2.82 19.43
C ARG A 41 -21.45 -2.59 18.61
N ALA A 42 -20.85 -1.42 18.75
CA ALA A 42 -19.56 -1.08 18.18
C ALA A 42 -18.43 -2.00 18.69
N TYR A 43 -17.44 -2.25 17.85
CA TYR A 43 -16.26 -3.07 18.12
C TYR A 43 -15.23 -2.31 18.95
N ASP A 44 -14.66 -2.95 19.96
CA ASP A 44 -13.51 -2.37 20.69
C ASP A 44 -12.24 -2.39 19.82
N ARG A 45 -12.13 -3.37 18.91
CA ARG A 45 -11.00 -3.55 17.99
C ARG A 45 -11.44 -4.08 16.63
N ILE A 46 -10.85 -3.54 15.56
CA ILE A 46 -10.90 -4.11 14.21
C ILE A 46 -9.47 -4.47 13.79
N ILE A 47 -9.29 -5.67 13.25
CA ILE A 47 -8.02 -6.10 12.65
C ILE A 47 -8.33 -6.50 11.21
N ALA A 48 -7.83 -5.73 10.26
CA ALA A 48 -7.95 -6.02 8.85
C ALA A 48 -6.75 -6.84 8.39
N THR A 49 -7.00 -8.10 8.02
CA THR A 49 -5.98 -9.06 7.57
C THR A 49 -5.70 -8.99 6.06
N CYS A 50 -6.28 -8.01 5.38
CA CYS A 50 -6.06 -7.69 3.98
C CYS A 50 -5.68 -6.23 3.85
N ALA A 51 -4.78 -5.94 2.91
CA ALA A 51 -4.41 -4.55 2.61
C ALA A 51 -5.54 -3.80 1.90
N VAL A 52 -5.72 -2.53 2.24
CA VAL A 52 -6.67 -1.61 1.59
C VAL A 52 -5.94 -0.39 1.02
N PRO A 53 -6.42 0.18 -0.10
CA PRO A 53 -5.85 1.42 -0.63
C PRO A 53 -6.23 2.65 0.21
N SER A 54 -7.40 2.58 0.85
CA SER A 54 -7.97 3.61 1.70
C SER A 54 -8.79 2.93 2.80
N VAL A 55 -8.73 3.48 4.02
CA VAL A 55 -9.46 2.98 5.17
C VAL A 55 -10.93 3.38 5.00
N PRO A 56 -11.88 2.43 4.98
CA PRO A 56 -13.28 2.76 4.82
C PRO A 56 -13.80 3.66 5.95
N SER A 57 -14.32 4.83 5.62
CA SER A 57 -14.87 5.77 6.60
C SER A 57 -16.02 5.17 7.43
N ALA A 58 -16.74 4.18 6.87
CA ALA A 58 -17.76 3.42 7.58
C ALA A 58 -17.24 2.74 8.87
N TRP A 59 -15.94 2.46 8.97
CA TRP A 59 -15.36 1.87 10.19
C TRP A 59 -15.37 2.85 11.37
N ILE A 60 -15.39 4.17 11.13
CA ILE A 60 -15.52 5.18 12.19
C ILE A 60 -16.79 4.91 13.02
N GLY A 61 -17.92 4.65 12.36
CA GLY A 61 -19.19 4.35 13.03
C GLY A 61 -19.26 2.95 13.65
N GLN A 62 -18.31 2.05 13.34
CA GLN A 62 -18.32 0.66 13.79
C GLN A 62 -17.39 0.39 14.96
N VAL A 63 -16.40 1.25 15.21
CA VAL A 63 -15.44 1.11 16.31
C VAL A 63 -15.97 1.89 17.49
N ALA A 64 -15.86 1.41 18.73
CA ALA A 64 -16.22 2.19 19.92
C ALA A 64 -15.29 3.40 20.09
N GLU A 65 -15.73 4.47 20.78
CA GLU A 65 -14.86 5.61 21.09
C GLU A 65 -13.59 5.12 21.84
N GLY A 66 -12.41 5.60 21.42
CA GLY A 66 -11.12 5.10 21.94
C GLY A 66 -10.72 3.69 21.47
N GLY A 67 -11.59 2.98 20.75
CA GLY A 67 -11.32 1.69 20.15
C GLY A 67 -10.23 1.74 19.08
N LYS A 68 -9.68 0.58 18.72
CA LYS A 68 -8.49 0.49 17.85
C LYS A 68 -8.78 -0.18 16.51
N VAL A 69 -8.11 0.28 15.46
CA VAL A 69 -8.09 -0.37 14.14
C VAL A 69 -6.65 -0.66 13.75
N LEU A 70 -6.31 -1.91 13.48
CA LEU A 70 -5.04 -2.29 12.87
C LEU A 70 -5.30 -2.71 11.41
N VAL A 71 -4.66 -2.03 10.47
CA VAL A 71 -4.88 -2.24 9.03
C VAL A 71 -3.60 -2.00 8.22
N ASP A 72 -3.39 -2.79 7.17
CA ASP A 72 -2.35 -2.54 6.16
C ASP A 72 -2.88 -1.57 5.10
N VAL A 73 -2.29 -0.38 5.00
CA VAL A 73 -2.69 0.64 4.04
C VAL A 73 -1.63 0.74 2.94
N LYS A 74 -2.05 0.53 1.69
CA LYS A 74 -1.18 0.59 0.51
C LYS A 74 -1.58 1.70 -0.43
N VAL A 75 -0.77 2.75 -0.49
CA VAL A 75 -1.03 3.92 -1.35
C VAL A 75 -0.80 3.62 -2.83
N ASN A 76 0.00 2.59 -3.11
CA ASN A 76 0.29 2.04 -4.43
C ASN A 76 0.75 0.57 -4.31
N THR A 77 0.98 -0.12 -5.43
CA THR A 77 1.45 -1.52 -5.46
C THR A 77 2.71 -1.69 -4.62
N GLY A 78 2.63 -2.48 -3.56
CA GLY A 78 3.76 -2.74 -2.64
C GLY A 78 4.18 -1.56 -1.76
N ALA A 79 3.51 -0.40 -1.86
CA ALA A 79 3.83 0.83 -1.16
C ALA A 79 2.90 1.02 0.05
N GLY A 80 3.25 0.44 1.19
CA GLY A 80 2.41 0.46 2.38
C GLY A 80 3.00 -0.26 3.58
N ASN A 81 2.33 -0.11 4.72
CA ASN A 81 2.65 -0.76 5.98
C ASN A 81 1.41 -0.76 6.90
N LEU A 82 1.49 -1.49 8.02
CA LEU A 82 0.48 -1.46 9.07
C LEU A 82 0.39 -0.10 9.76
N VAL A 83 -0.84 0.37 9.96
CA VAL A 83 -1.18 1.53 10.78
C VAL A 83 -2.10 1.10 11.92
N LEU A 84 -1.80 1.58 13.13
CA LEU A 84 -2.67 1.43 14.29
C LEU A 84 -3.39 2.74 14.52
N LEU A 85 -4.69 2.75 14.24
CA LEU A 85 -5.57 3.89 14.41
C LEU A 85 -6.38 3.77 15.70
N THR A 86 -6.74 4.91 16.26
CA THR A 86 -7.63 5.07 17.40
C THR A 86 -8.84 5.87 16.96
N ARG A 87 -10.03 5.46 17.38
CA ARG A 87 -11.24 6.26 17.18
C ARG A 87 -11.23 7.48 18.11
N HIS A 88 -11.42 8.64 17.50
CA HIS A 88 -11.63 9.93 18.15
C HIS A 88 -12.88 10.57 17.53
N GLU A 89 -13.99 10.58 18.25
CA GLU A 89 -15.27 11.17 17.81
C GLU A 89 -15.72 10.67 16.41
N ASP A 90 -15.44 11.49 15.39
CA ASP A 90 -15.79 11.33 13.97
C ASP A 90 -14.61 10.95 13.07
N ARG A 91 -13.45 10.61 13.65
CA ARG A 91 -12.24 10.23 12.90
C ARG A 91 -11.50 9.03 13.47
N LEU A 92 -10.66 8.43 12.63
CA LEU A 92 -9.63 7.47 13.03
C LEU A 92 -8.26 8.13 12.85
N GLU A 93 -7.41 8.08 13.87
CA GLU A 93 -6.09 8.71 13.83
C GLU A 93 -5.03 7.81 14.46
N GLY A 94 -3.83 7.76 13.88
CA GLY A 94 -2.73 7.01 14.46
C GLY A 94 -1.49 6.93 13.59
N ARG A 95 -0.59 6.03 13.95
CA ARG A 95 0.77 5.94 13.39
C ARG A 95 1.03 4.60 12.74
N PHE A 96 1.94 4.61 11.77
CA PHE A 96 2.44 3.37 11.20
C PHE A 96 3.29 2.62 12.23
N THR A 97 3.26 1.30 12.15
CA THR A 97 4.07 0.46 13.03
C THR A 97 5.55 0.53 12.62
N LYS A 98 6.45 0.56 13.60
CA LYS A 98 7.90 0.63 13.37
C LYS A 98 8.44 -0.51 12.50
N ARG A 99 7.90 -1.71 12.69
CA ARG A 99 8.30 -2.88 11.89
C ARG A 99 7.43 -2.94 10.65
N TRP A 100 8.07 -3.06 9.50
CA TRP A 100 7.34 -3.30 8.27
C TRP A 100 6.67 -4.69 8.30
N ALA A 101 5.37 -4.71 8.04
CA ALA A 101 4.60 -5.92 7.77
C ALA A 101 3.59 -5.62 6.67
N ALA A 102 3.37 -6.60 5.80
CA ALA A 102 2.42 -6.49 4.71
C ALA A 102 1.50 -7.71 4.69
N PHE A 103 0.22 -7.46 4.45
CA PHE A 103 -0.76 -8.49 4.13
C PHE A 103 -0.90 -8.64 2.62
N MET A 104 -1.58 -9.71 2.17
CA MET A 104 -1.96 -9.78 0.76
C MET A 104 -2.97 -8.66 0.45
N GLY A 105 -2.91 -8.11 -0.77
CA GLY A 105 -3.99 -7.25 -1.26
C GLY A 105 -5.32 -8.02 -1.22
N MET A 106 -6.40 -7.35 -0.83
CA MET A 106 -7.73 -7.95 -0.91
C MET A 106 -7.98 -8.41 -2.37
N ARG A 107 -8.35 -9.68 -2.56
CA ARG A 107 -8.45 -10.31 -3.89
C ARG A 107 -9.64 -9.78 -4.69
N HIS A 108 -9.49 -8.60 -5.28
CA HIS A 108 -10.28 -8.12 -6.41
C HIS A 108 -9.43 -7.08 -7.14
N ASP A 109 -8.48 -7.54 -7.97
CA ASP A 109 -7.82 -6.82 -9.08
C ASP A 109 -6.62 -7.61 -9.63
N VAL A 110 -6.78 -8.92 -9.82
CA VAL A 110 -5.79 -9.68 -10.60
C VAL A 110 -6.13 -9.51 -12.08
N GLN A 111 -5.84 -8.33 -12.62
CA GLN A 111 -5.79 -8.15 -14.07
C GLN A 111 -4.57 -8.95 -14.57
N THR A 112 -4.85 -10.07 -15.24
CA THR A 112 -3.86 -10.80 -16.03
C THR A 112 -3.45 -9.94 -17.22
N VAL A 113 -2.37 -9.17 -17.07
CA VAL A 113 -1.88 -8.34 -18.18
C VAL A 113 -0.76 -9.05 -18.92
N LYS A 114 -0.92 -9.06 -20.24
CA LYS A 114 0.03 -9.53 -21.25
C LYS A 114 1.39 -8.85 -21.10
N THR A 115 2.46 -9.60 -21.29
CA THR A 115 3.82 -9.08 -21.45
C THR A 115 3.82 -8.07 -22.59
N VAL A 116 3.91 -6.78 -22.27
CA VAL A 116 4.21 -5.76 -23.28
C VAL A 116 5.72 -5.81 -23.47
N GLU A 117 6.16 -6.35 -24.60
CA GLU A 117 7.54 -6.19 -25.04
C GLU A 117 7.89 -4.71 -25.01
N SER A 118 9.04 -4.37 -24.43
CA SER A 118 9.49 -2.98 -24.37
C SER A 118 9.73 -2.52 -25.81
N PRO A 119 8.93 -1.58 -26.36
CA PRO A 119 9.27 -0.99 -27.64
C PRO A 119 10.63 -0.33 -27.44
N LYS A 120 11.54 -0.41 -28.42
CA LYS A 120 12.66 0.54 -28.51
C LYS A 120 12.02 1.92 -28.63
N ALA A 121 11.80 2.58 -27.49
CA ALA A 121 10.94 3.73 -27.42
C ALA A 121 11.68 4.94 -27.99
N ALA A 122 11.11 5.57 -29.02
CA ALA A 122 11.57 6.88 -29.47
C ALA A 122 11.58 7.85 -28.26
N GLY A 123 12.65 8.63 -28.12
CA GLY A 123 12.80 9.58 -27.00
C GLY A 123 13.31 8.98 -25.69
N GLU A 124 13.95 7.81 -25.73
CA GLU A 124 14.67 7.27 -24.59
C GLU A 124 15.73 8.26 -24.07
N ARG A 125 15.76 8.43 -22.74
CA ARG A 125 16.74 9.25 -22.04
C ARG A 125 17.50 8.39 -21.06
N GLN A 126 18.79 8.69 -20.93
CA GLN A 126 19.64 8.10 -19.90
C GLN A 126 20.22 9.21 -19.02
N ARG A 127 20.20 9.00 -17.70
CA ARG A 127 20.69 9.97 -16.71
C ARG A 127 21.15 9.29 -15.44
N THR A 128 22.01 9.96 -14.68
CA THR A 128 22.41 9.50 -13.34
C THR A 128 21.29 9.73 -12.33
N THR A 129 21.30 8.94 -11.25
CA THR A 129 20.39 9.11 -10.12
C THR A 129 21.12 8.88 -8.80
N THR A 130 20.69 9.57 -7.76
CA THR A 130 21.15 9.34 -6.38
C THR A 130 20.13 8.56 -5.55
N ALA A 131 18.94 8.28 -6.10
CA ALA A 131 17.91 7.51 -5.41
C ALA A 131 18.34 6.04 -5.29
N PRO A 132 17.95 5.35 -4.20
CA PRO A 132 18.21 3.93 -4.05
C PRO A 132 17.55 3.17 -5.19
N ARG A 133 18.27 2.18 -5.74
CA ARG A 133 17.80 1.44 -6.92
C ARG A 133 16.66 0.49 -6.62
N ARG A 134 16.55 0.03 -5.37
CA ARG A 134 15.53 -0.93 -4.91
C ARG A 134 14.74 -0.35 -3.73
N PRO A 135 14.00 0.76 -3.94
CA PRO A 135 13.35 1.45 -2.83
C PRO A 135 12.32 0.56 -2.12
N TRP A 136 11.66 -0.36 -2.83
CA TRP A 136 10.70 -1.30 -2.22
C TRP A 136 11.33 -2.40 -1.33
N ASP A 137 12.64 -2.66 -1.48
CA ASP A 137 13.35 -3.63 -0.64
C ASP A 137 14.04 -2.95 0.55
N ASP A 138 14.81 -1.90 0.26
CA ASP A 138 15.78 -1.34 1.21
C ASP A 138 15.32 0.01 1.83
N HIS A 139 14.35 0.69 1.21
CA HIS A 139 13.91 2.03 1.60
C HIS A 139 12.38 2.19 1.49
N ARG A 140 11.63 1.38 2.22
CA ARG A 140 10.18 1.24 2.05
C ARG A 140 9.40 2.54 2.33
N GLU A 141 9.91 3.40 3.19
CA GLU A 141 9.40 4.74 3.45
C GLU A 141 9.51 5.63 2.19
N VAL A 142 10.63 5.53 1.47
CA VAL A 142 10.82 6.22 0.18
C VAL A 142 9.85 5.66 -0.86
N TRP A 143 9.67 4.33 -0.91
CA TRP A 143 8.72 3.70 -1.82
C TRP A 143 7.27 4.12 -1.53
N PHE A 144 6.91 4.22 -0.24
CA PHE A 144 5.61 4.74 0.19
C PHE A 144 5.37 6.17 -0.28
N LEU A 145 6.33 7.06 -0.03
CA LEU A 145 6.23 8.47 -0.44
C LEU A 145 6.20 8.63 -1.97
N ALA A 146 6.94 7.81 -2.71
CA ALA A 146 6.87 7.77 -4.17
C ALA A 146 5.48 7.33 -4.65
N GLY A 147 4.89 6.32 -3.98
CA GLY A 147 3.56 5.79 -4.28
C GLY A 147 2.42 6.80 -4.17
N LEU A 148 2.61 7.90 -3.42
CA LEU A 148 1.66 9.02 -3.33
C LEU A 148 1.57 9.83 -4.64
N GLY A 149 2.68 9.95 -5.38
CA GLY A 149 2.74 10.70 -6.64
C GLY A 149 2.76 9.83 -7.91
N LEU A 150 3.09 8.55 -7.77
CA LEU A 150 3.06 7.59 -8.87
C LEU A 150 1.61 7.27 -9.33
N PRO A 151 1.40 6.98 -10.62
CA PRO A 151 0.12 6.44 -11.10
C PRO A 151 -0.28 5.18 -10.33
N LYS A 152 -1.58 4.94 -10.13
CA LYS A 152 -2.07 3.82 -9.28
C LYS A 152 -1.83 2.43 -9.86
N GLU A 153 -1.71 2.32 -11.17
CA GLU A 153 -1.62 1.03 -11.89
C GLU A 153 -0.20 0.74 -12.40
N ILE A 154 0.82 1.19 -11.66
CA ILE A 154 2.20 0.87 -12.02
C ILE A 154 2.54 -0.60 -11.73
N ARG A 155 3.48 -1.11 -12.52
CA ARG A 155 4.19 -2.37 -12.27
C ARG A 155 5.61 -2.04 -11.86
N TYR A 156 6.12 -2.78 -10.88
CA TYR A 156 7.52 -2.73 -10.50
C TYR A 156 8.10 -4.13 -10.42
N GLY A 157 9.42 -4.24 -10.51
CA GLY A 157 10.13 -5.49 -10.37
C GLY A 157 11.54 -5.39 -10.90
N TYR A 158 12.03 -6.50 -11.46
CA TYR A 158 13.39 -6.64 -11.93
C TYR A 158 13.44 -6.98 -13.41
N VAL A 159 14.38 -6.37 -14.11
CA VAL A 159 14.94 -6.94 -15.34
C VAL A 159 15.94 -8.01 -14.91
N LEU A 160 15.81 -9.20 -15.46
CA LEU A 160 16.67 -10.33 -15.14
C LEU A 160 17.59 -10.63 -16.33
N ASP A 161 18.83 -11.02 -16.03
CA ASP A 161 19.71 -11.62 -17.03
C ASP A 161 19.07 -12.92 -17.57
N PRO A 162 18.94 -13.10 -18.89
CA PRO A 162 18.28 -14.28 -19.46
C PRO A 162 18.97 -15.61 -19.13
N ALA A 163 20.28 -15.61 -18.96
CA ALA A 163 21.08 -16.80 -18.72
C ALA A 163 21.17 -17.12 -17.22
N THR A 164 21.48 -16.13 -16.38
CA THR A 164 21.71 -16.34 -14.94
C THR A 164 20.44 -16.18 -14.10
N ARG A 165 19.39 -15.55 -14.65
CA ARG A 165 18.17 -15.13 -13.93
C ARG A 165 18.43 -14.12 -12.81
N GLU A 166 19.62 -13.54 -12.72
CA GLU A 166 19.96 -12.56 -11.69
C GLU A 166 19.40 -11.17 -12.03
N PRO A 167 18.97 -10.37 -11.04
CA PRO A 167 18.50 -9.01 -11.28
C PRO A 167 19.61 -8.07 -11.78
N THR A 168 19.44 -7.52 -12.98
CA THR A 168 20.38 -6.57 -13.60
C THR A 168 19.94 -5.11 -13.46
N ALA A 169 18.62 -4.88 -13.41
CA ALA A 169 18.06 -3.55 -13.18
C ALA A 169 16.72 -3.64 -12.45
N SER A 170 16.40 -2.60 -11.70
CA SER A 170 15.03 -2.35 -11.23
C SER A 170 14.20 -1.77 -12.35
N MET A 171 12.91 -2.07 -12.38
CA MET A 171 12.01 -1.66 -13.47
C MET A 171 10.72 -1.08 -12.92
N LEU A 172 10.24 0.01 -13.53
CA LEU A 172 8.86 0.48 -13.45
C LEU A 172 8.21 0.53 -14.85
N ARG A 173 6.91 0.25 -14.91
CA ARG A 173 6.05 0.42 -16.09
C ARG A 173 4.70 1.01 -15.68
N ALA A 174 4.12 1.88 -16.52
CA ALA A 174 2.77 2.43 -16.35
C ALA A 174 1.88 2.09 -17.57
N PRO A 175 0.54 2.15 -17.43
CA PRO A 175 -0.39 1.83 -18.51
C PRO A 175 -0.31 2.75 -19.73
N ASP A 176 0.18 3.98 -19.56
CA ASP A 176 0.38 4.97 -20.63
C ASP A 176 1.62 4.70 -21.49
N GLY A 177 2.30 3.56 -21.26
CA GLY A 177 3.53 3.17 -21.95
C GLY A 177 4.81 3.77 -21.34
N SER A 178 4.70 4.58 -20.29
CA SER A 178 5.87 5.11 -19.59
C SER A 178 6.63 4.01 -18.86
N TRP A 179 7.95 4.11 -18.88
CA TRP A 179 8.81 3.12 -18.27
C TRP A 179 10.13 3.69 -17.79
N CYS A 180 10.71 3.04 -16.78
CA CYS A 180 12.12 3.23 -16.46
C CYS A 180 12.79 1.92 -16.06
N GLU A 181 14.10 1.87 -16.26
CA GLU A 181 15.02 0.82 -15.82
C GLU A 181 16.19 1.48 -15.08
N VAL A 182 16.56 0.94 -13.93
CA VAL A 182 17.59 1.53 -13.08
C VAL A 182 18.63 0.47 -12.73
N GLY A 183 19.82 0.67 -13.29
CA GLY A 183 20.97 -0.22 -13.14
C GLY A 183 22.26 0.56 -12.89
N ASP A 184 23.40 -0.08 -13.14
CA ASP A 184 24.73 0.50 -12.87
C ASP A 184 24.99 1.81 -13.60
N GLY A 185 24.53 1.92 -14.83
CA GLY A 185 24.64 3.12 -15.67
C GLY A 185 23.63 4.22 -15.38
N GLY A 186 22.87 4.14 -14.27
CA GLY A 186 21.83 5.10 -13.90
C GLY A 186 20.44 4.68 -14.35
N VAL A 187 19.62 5.67 -14.70
CA VAL A 187 18.21 5.53 -15.08
C VAL A 187 18.10 5.64 -16.58
N ARG A 188 17.41 4.68 -17.18
CA ARG A 188 17.00 4.67 -18.58
C ARG A 188 15.48 4.73 -18.61
N GLU A 189 14.90 5.72 -19.27
CA GLU A 189 13.45 5.97 -19.20
C GLU A 189 12.89 6.53 -20.50
N ALA A 190 11.61 6.26 -20.77
CA ALA A 190 10.86 6.87 -21.87
C ALA A 190 9.36 6.93 -21.54
N GLY A 191 8.61 7.65 -22.38
CA GLY A 191 7.17 7.84 -22.25
C GLY A 191 6.77 9.15 -21.58
N PRO A 192 5.45 9.45 -21.55
CA PRO A 192 4.94 10.75 -21.13
C PRO A 192 5.04 11.02 -19.63
N THR A 193 5.03 9.99 -18.79
CA THR A 193 5.08 10.11 -17.32
C THR A 193 6.49 9.83 -16.79
N PRO A 194 7.12 10.78 -16.05
CA PRO A 194 8.47 10.61 -15.52
C PRO A 194 8.49 9.77 -14.24
N LEU A 195 8.27 8.45 -14.35
CA LEU A 195 8.10 7.55 -13.21
C LEU A 195 9.24 7.62 -12.18
N TRP A 196 10.50 7.64 -12.62
CA TRP A 196 11.63 7.65 -11.67
C TRP A 196 11.83 9.01 -10.99
N ALA A 197 11.36 10.11 -11.60
CA ALA A 197 11.42 11.43 -10.99
C ALA A 197 10.58 11.50 -9.70
N GLU A 198 9.48 10.74 -9.63
CA GLU A 198 8.66 10.59 -8.42
C GLU A 198 9.44 9.91 -7.29
N VAL A 199 10.23 8.88 -7.62
CA VAL A 199 11.10 8.18 -6.66
C VAL A 199 12.21 9.11 -6.16
N GLU A 200 12.83 9.88 -7.05
CA GLU A 200 13.87 10.85 -6.69
C GLU A 200 13.34 12.01 -5.86
N ARG A 201 12.12 12.49 -6.15
CA ARG A 201 11.46 13.49 -5.31
C ARG A 201 11.21 12.93 -3.93
N ALA A 202 10.62 11.73 -3.83
CA ALA A 202 10.36 11.07 -2.56
C ALA A 202 11.64 10.86 -1.74
N TYR A 203 12.73 10.43 -2.39
CA TYR A 203 14.02 10.21 -1.72
C TYR A 203 14.61 11.52 -1.17
N ARG A 204 14.61 12.59 -1.97
CA ARG A 204 15.08 13.91 -1.50
C ARG A 204 14.26 14.41 -0.32
N THR A 205 12.93 14.39 -0.44
CA THR A 205 12.02 14.80 0.64
C THR A 205 12.25 14.00 1.92
N TRP A 206 12.40 12.67 1.81
CA TRP A 206 12.67 11.81 2.97
C TRP A 206 14.00 12.17 3.66
N ARG A 207 15.06 12.44 2.88
CA ARG A 207 16.34 12.89 3.43
C ARG A 207 16.25 14.28 4.08
N ASP A 208 15.53 15.20 3.46
CA ASP A 208 15.31 16.55 4.00
C ASP A 208 14.53 16.51 5.34
N TRP A 209 13.77 15.45 5.59
CA TRP A 209 13.08 15.21 6.87
C TRP A 209 13.95 14.50 7.93
N GLY A 210 15.22 14.23 7.62
CA GLY A 210 16.14 13.51 8.50
C GLY A 210 15.90 12.01 8.50
N GLU A 211 15.54 11.45 7.34
CA GLU A 211 15.43 10.01 7.11
C GLU A 211 14.49 9.29 8.11
N PRO A 212 13.24 9.79 8.29
CA PRO A 212 12.31 9.26 9.28
C PRO A 212 11.96 7.79 9.03
N GLY A 213 11.86 7.00 10.10
CA GLY A 213 11.24 5.69 10.07
C GLY A 213 9.70 5.75 10.07
N TRP A 214 9.07 4.60 9.82
CA TRP A 214 7.61 4.47 9.76
C TRP A 214 6.85 5.07 10.93
N GLU A 215 7.35 4.95 12.17
CA GLU A 215 6.65 5.44 13.37
C GLU A 215 6.44 6.96 13.39
N ARG A 216 7.21 7.71 12.59
CA ARG A 216 7.02 9.15 12.43
C ARG A 216 5.90 9.47 11.45
N LEU A 217 5.55 8.56 10.55
CA LEU A 217 4.41 8.71 9.65
C LEU A 217 3.12 8.36 10.39
N GLY A 218 2.04 9.06 10.04
CA GLY A 218 0.71 8.75 10.52
C GLY A 218 -0.37 8.99 9.50
N LEU A 219 -1.59 8.66 9.92
CA LEU A 219 -2.79 8.68 9.10
C LEU A 219 -3.94 9.23 9.92
N THR A 220 -4.68 10.16 9.33
CA THR A 220 -5.99 10.62 9.81
C THR A 220 -7.03 10.26 8.76
N VAL A 221 -8.13 9.64 9.18
CA VAL A 221 -9.26 9.23 8.33
C VAL A 221 -10.52 9.88 8.86
N THR A 222 -11.27 10.54 7.99
CA THR A 222 -12.54 11.20 8.27
C THR A 222 -13.59 10.75 7.23
N PRO A 223 -14.85 11.16 7.36
CA PRO A 223 -15.84 10.97 6.29
C PRO A 223 -15.43 11.59 4.94
N ASP A 224 -14.60 12.64 4.96
CA ASP A 224 -14.22 13.42 3.77
C ASP A 224 -12.95 12.90 3.06
N GLY A 225 -12.32 11.85 3.59
CA GLY A 225 -11.08 11.26 3.06
C GLY A 225 -10.04 10.99 4.14
N GLN A 226 -8.81 10.70 3.71
CA GLN A 226 -7.68 10.48 4.60
C GLN A 226 -6.43 11.28 4.21
N TRP A 227 -5.63 11.60 5.23
CA TRP A 227 -4.40 12.38 5.13
C TRP A 227 -3.27 11.63 5.78
N TRP A 228 -2.17 11.51 5.05
CA TRP A 228 -0.90 11.06 5.61
C TRP A 228 -0.12 12.27 6.12
N TRP A 229 0.55 12.11 7.23
CA TRP A 229 1.30 13.19 7.88
C TRP A 229 2.61 12.70 8.49
N LEU A 230 3.52 13.63 8.77
CA LEU A 230 4.80 13.37 9.42
C LEU A 230 4.85 14.04 10.79
N ASP A 231 5.20 13.30 11.84
CA ASP A 231 5.28 13.71 13.24
C ASP A 231 3.94 14.13 13.86
N GLU A 232 3.14 14.95 13.20
CA GLU A 232 1.87 15.48 13.71
C GLU A 232 0.84 15.70 12.57
N PRO A 233 -0.48 15.61 12.85
CA PRO A 233 -1.53 15.72 11.82
C PRO A 233 -1.55 17.02 11.00
N SER A 234 -1.02 18.12 11.55
CA SER A 234 -0.88 19.41 10.85
C SER A 234 0.15 19.37 9.71
N ARG A 235 1.12 18.45 9.75
CA ARG A 235 2.19 18.33 8.76
C ARG A 235 1.83 17.26 7.72
N VAL A 236 0.83 17.58 6.90
CA VAL A 236 0.33 16.71 5.82
C VAL A 236 1.39 16.49 4.74
N VAL A 237 1.55 15.23 4.34
CA VAL A 237 2.47 14.78 3.27
C VAL A 237 1.74 14.22 2.05
N GLY A 238 0.44 13.93 2.17
CA GLY A 238 -0.42 13.51 1.06
C GLY A 238 -1.87 13.29 1.51
N SER A 239 -2.78 13.11 0.54
CA SER A 239 -4.19 12.78 0.78
C SER A 239 -4.78 11.96 -0.38
N ASP A 240 -5.88 11.26 -0.15
CA ASP A 240 -6.58 10.43 -1.15
C ASP A 240 -7.96 10.95 -1.59
N ARG A 241 -8.24 12.24 -1.36
CA ARG A 241 -9.47 12.91 -1.83
C ARG A 241 -9.76 12.66 -3.31
#